data_AF-A0A2D4NL23-F1
#
_entry.id   AF-A0A2D4NL23-F1
#
_cell.length_a   1.000
_cell.length_b   1.000
_cell.length_c   1.000
_cell.angle_alpha   90.00
_cell.angle_beta   90.00
_cell.angle_gamma   90.00
#
_symmetry.space_group_name_H-M   'P 1'
#
loop_
_entity.id
_entity.type
_entity.pdbx_description
1 polymer ?
#
loop_
_entity_poly.entity_id
_entity_poly.type
_entity_poly.pdbx_seq_one_letter_code
_entity_poly.pdbx_strand_id
1 'polypeptide(L)'
;DICNPCRSLEQCIEWAGRISEEYFAQTDDEKRQGLPVVMPVFDRNTCSIPKSQISFIDYFIMDMFDAWDAFADLPNLMQHLDNNFKYWKGLDDKKLRTLRAPPE
;
A
#
# COMPACT_ATOMS: atom_id res chain seq x y z
N ASP A 1 11.33 7.84 -4.50
CA ASP A 1 11.41 6.40 -4.26
C ASP A 1 10.08 5.85 -3.77
N ILE A 2 9.67 6.17 -2.54
CA ILE A 2 8.43 5.67 -1.94
C ILE A 2 7.24 6.66 -1.97
N CYS A 3 7.16 7.52 -2.98
CA CYS A 3 6.15 8.59 -3.06
C CYS A 3 4.78 8.13 -3.58
N ASN A 4 4.61 6.84 -3.87
CA ASN A 4 3.41 6.31 -4.53
C ASN A 4 2.09 6.64 -3.79
N PRO A 5 2.05 6.62 -2.44
CA PRO A 5 0.86 7.03 -1.69
C PRO A 5 0.46 8.50 -1.86
N CYS A 6 1.37 9.35 -2.32
CA CYS A 6 1.12 10.79 -2.56
C CYS A 6 0.75 11.09 -4.03
N ARG A 7 0.52 10.07 -4.85
CA ARG A 7 0.12 10.23 -6.27
C ARG A 7 -1.40 10.27 -6.41
N SER A 8 -1.89 10.55 -7.62
CA SER A 8 -3.33 10.41 -7.90
C SER A 8 -3.80 9.00 -7.55
N LEU A 9 -5.06 8.85 -7.14
CA LEU A 9 -5.59 7.58 -6.63
C LEU A 9 -5.34 6.42 -7.60
N GLU A 10 -5.56 6.64 -8.89
CA GLU A 10 -5.33 5.62 -9.92
C GLU A 10 -3.86 5.15 -9.98
N GLN A 11 -2.91 6.08 -9.86
CA GLN A 11 -1.50 5.74 -9.80
C GLN A 11 -1.14 5.05 -8.49
N CYS A 12 -1.68 5.50 -7.35
CA CYS A 12 -1.47 4.88 -6.05
C CYS A 12 -1.94 3.41 -6.06
N ILE A 13 -3.12 3.14 -6.62
CA ILE A 13 -3.68 1.79 -6.75
C ILE A 13 -2.81 0.92 -7.66
N GLU A 14 -2.40 1.43 -8.82
CA GLU A 14 -1.56 0.71 -9.76
C GLU A 14 -0.22 0.31 -9.12
N TRP A 15 0.45 1.24 -8.45
CA TRP A 15 1.70 0.96 -7.76
C TRP A 15 1.55 -0.03 -6.60
N ALA A 16 0.47 0.09 -5.82
CA ALA A 16 0.15 -0.87 -4.77
C ALA A 16 -0.06 -2.28 -5.34
N GLY A 17 -0.71 -2.40 -6.50
CA GLY A 17 -0.90 -3.68 -7.19
C GLY A 17 0.41 -4.30 -7.65
N ARG A 18 1.27 -3.52 -8.32
CA ARG A 18 2.56 -3.98 -8.83
C ARG A 18 3.47 -4.50 -7.71
N ILE A 19 3.65 -3.72 -6.64
CA ILE A 19 4.53 -4.12 -5.54
C ILE A 19 3.96 -5.31 -4.76
N SER A 20 2.62 -5.40 -4.65
CA SER A 20 1.98 -6.55 -4.00
C SER A 20 2.24 -7.83 -4.79
N GLU A 21 2.10 -7.81 -6.11
CA GLU A 21 2.37 -9.00 -6.94
C GLU A 21 3.85 -9.42 -6.88
N GLU A 22 4.78 -8.45 -6.85
CA GLU A 22 6.21 -8.75 -6.69
C GLU A 22 6.50 -9.48 -5.37
N TYR A 23 5.93 -8.99 -4.25
CA TYR A 23 6.07 -9.66 -2.95
C TYR A 23 5.38 -11.01 -2.90
N PHE A 24 4.22 -11.16 -3.55
CA PHE A 24 3.54 -12.44 -3.64
C PHE A 24 4.37 -13.46 -4.41
N ALA A 25 4.95 -13.06 -5.54
CA ALA A 25 5.83 -13.93 -6.33
C ALA A 25 7.05 -14.39 -5.51
N GLN A 26 7.67 -13.49 -4.74
CA GLN A 26 8.76 -13.87 -3.84
C GLN A 26 8.29 -14.88 -2.77
N THR A 27 7.19 -14.61 -2.08
CA THR A 27 6.66 -15.49 -1.03
C THR A 27 6.31 -16.88 -1.58
N ASP A 28 5.75 -16.95 -2.79
CA ASP A 28 5.46 -18.22 -3.46
C ASP A 28 6.74 -19.00 -3.76
N ASP A 29 7.78 -18.33 -4.24
CA ASP A 29 9.06 -18.96 -4.55
C ASP A 29 9.83 -19.41 -3.31
N GLU A 30 9.78 -18.64 -2.22
CA GLU A 30 10.33 -19.03 -0.93
C GLU A 30 9.69 -20.34 -0.44
N LYS A 31 8.35 -20.42 -0.47
CA LYS A 31 7.61 -21.64 -0.10
C LYS A 31 7.92 -22.82 -1.01
N ARG A 32 7.96 -22.59 -2.33
CA ARG A 32 8.22 -23.62 -3.35
C ARG A 32 9.60 -24.26 -3.17
N GLN A 33 10.59 -23.45 -2.80
CA GLN A 33 11.97 -23.90 -2.59
C GLN A 33 12.24 -24.40 -1.16
N GLY A 34 11.26 -24.29 -0.25
CA GLY A 34 11.44 -24.63 1.16
C GLY A 34 12.36 -23.67 1.91
N LEU A 35 12.48 -22.42 1.42
CA LEU A 35 13.25 -21.37 2.07
C LEU A 35 12.45 -20.75 3.23
N PRO A 36 13.13 -20.13 4.23
CA PRO A 36 12.45 -19.32 5.22
C PRO A 36 11.68 -18.17 4.57
N VAL A 37 10.37 -18.07 4.83
CA VAL A 37 9.52 -17.00 4.29
C VAL A 37 9.80 -15.70 5.04
N VAL A 38 10.35 -14.69 4.37
CA VAL A 38 10.76 -13.42 5.01
C VAL A 38 9.64 -12.39 5.07
N MET A 39 8.63 -12.53 4.21
CA MET A 39 7.46 -11.65 4.13
C MET A 39 6.15 -12.40 4.36
N PRO A 40 5.94 -13.00 5.56
CA PRO A 40 4.81 -13.91 5.80
C PRO A 40 3.42 -13.23 5.67
N VAL A 41 3.35 -11.90 5.79
CA VAL A 41 2.12 -11.12 5.61
C VAL A 41 1.76 -10.95 4.12
N PHE A 42 2.76 -10.96 3.23
CA PHE A 42 2.58 -10.81 1.79
C PHE A 42 2.45 -12.17 1.10
N ASP A 43 1.44 -12.93 1.52
CA ASP A 43 0.98 -14.14 0.87
C ASP A 43 -0.31 -13.84 0.10
N ARG A 44 -0.35 -14.11 -1.21
CA ARG A 44 -1.53 -13.80 -2.05
C ARG A 44 -2.84 -14.41 -1.51
N ASN A 45 -2.74 -15.50 -0.74
CA ASN A 45 -3.90 -16.20 -0.18
C ASN A 45 -4.46 -15.52 1.08
N THR A 46 -3.63 -14.79 1.85
CA THR A 46 -4.00 -14.25 3.18
C THR A 46 -3.81 -12.74 3.32
N CYS A 47 -3.01 -12.11 2.47
CA CYS A 47 -2.74 -10.67 2.48
C CYS A 47 -4.01 -9.85 2.24
N SER A 48 -4.14 -8.74 2.97
CA SER A 48 -5.05 -7.64 2.64
C SER A 48 -4.22 -6.49 2.11
N ILE A 49 -4.37 -6.16 0.82
CA ILE A 49 -3.62 -5.04 0.22
C ILE A 49 -4.00 -3.71 0.88
N PRO A 50 -5.29 -3.38 1.10
CA PRO A 50 -5.66 -2.15 1.80
C PRO A 50 -5.00 -2.01 3.17
N LYS A 51 -5.06 -3.08 3.98
CA LYS A 51 -4.45 -3.08 5.32
C LYS A 51 -2.94 -2.91 5.26
N SER A 52 -2.28 -3.57 4.30
CA SER A 52 -0.83 -3.46 4.11
C SER A 52 -0.42 -2.05 3.68
N GLN A 53 -1.19 -1.41 2.78
CA GLN A 53 -0.96 -0.02 2.38
C GLN A 53 -1.17 0.96 3.54
N ILE A 54 -2.22 0.78 4.36
CA ILE A 54 -2.44 1.56 5.58
C ILE A 54 -1.23 1.45 6.51
N SER A 55 -0.80 0.22 6.82
CA SER A 55 0.35 0.00 7.71
C SER A 55 1.64 0.59 7.17
N PHE A 56 1.89 0.50 5.85
CA PHE A 56 3.05 1.11 5.23
C PHE A 56 3.01 2.65 5.29
N ILE A 57 1.83 3.24 5.03
CA ILE A 57 1.64 4.68 5.11
C ILE A 57 1.86 5.17 6.54
N ASP A 58 1.22 4.51 7.51
CA ASP A 58 1.30 4.86 8.93
C ASP A 58 2.74 4.74 9.46
N TYR A 59 3.47 3.71 9.05
CA TYR A 59 4.78 3.40 9.62
C TYR A 59 5.93 4.19 8.98
N PHE A 60 5.85 4.50 7.68
CA PHE A 60 6.97 5.12 6.96
C PHE A 60 6.63 6.46 6.30
N ILE A 61 5.42 6.61 5.76
CA ILE A 61 5.13 7.69 4.80
C ILE A 61 4.69 8.95 5.51
N MET A 62 3.85 8.83 6.54
CA MET A 62 3.22 9.97 7.21
C MET A 62 4.28 10.93 7.79
N ASP A 63 5.11 10.46 8.72
CA ASP A 63 6.16 11.29 9.33
C ASP A 63 7.19 11.80 8.30
N MET A 64 7.53 10.98 7.31
CA MET A 64 8.50 11.37 6.27
C MET A 64 7.95 12.51 5.39
N PHE A 65 6.70 12.41 4.94
CA PHE A 65 6.11 13.43 4.09
C PHE A 65 5.67 14.66 4.88
N ASP A 66 5.27 14.52 6.14
CA ASP A 66 5.02 15.67 7.03
C ASP A 66 6.30 16.52 7.20
N ALA A 67 7.44 15.89 7.47
CA ALA A 67 8.72 16.59 7.59
C ALA A 67 9.16 17.24 6.26
N TRP A 68 8.91 16.56 5.13
CA TRP A 68 9.28 17.05 3.81
C TRP A 68 8.36 18.20 3.34
N ASP A 69 7.07 18.12 3.64
CA ASP A 69 6.09 19.19 3.41
C ASP A 69 6.43 20.45 4.21
N ALA A 70 6.77 20.30 5.50
CA ALA A 70 7.19 21.42 6.34
C ALA A 70 8.44 22.14 5.80
N PHE A 71 9.31 21.44 5.07
CA PHE A 71 10.48 22.02 4.43
C PHE A 71 10.21 22.64 3.06
N ALA A 72 9.38 21.98 2.24
CA ALA A 72 9.28 22.26 0.80
C ALA A 72 7.90 22.74 0.32
N ASP A 73 6.90 22.84 1.20
CA ASP A 73 5.51 23.22 0.90
C ASP A 73 4.89 22.40 -0.23
N LEU A 74 4.38 21.22 0.12
CA LEU A 74 3.89 20.19 -0.80
C LEU A 74 2.40 19.85 -0.58
N PRO A 75 1.49 20.84 -0.50
CA PRO A 75 0.10 20.63 -0.11
C PRO A 75 -0.65 19.67 -1.04
N ASN A 76 -0.29 19.65 -2.33
CA ASN A 76 -0.89 18.74 -3.30
C ASN A 76 -0.56 17.26 -3.01
N LEU A 77 0.68 16.98 -2.57
CA LEU A 77 1.10 15.62 -2.23
C LEU A 77 0.43 15.17 -0.92
N MET A 78 0.33 16.07 0.05
CA MET A 78 -0.35 15.81 1.33
C MET A 78 -1.84 15.55 1.13
N GLN A 79 -2.50 16.31 0.25
CA GLN A 79 -3.90 16.09 -0.08
C GLN A 79 -4.12 14.73 -0.76
N HIS A 80 -3.22 14.31 -1.65
CA HIS A 80 -3.28 12.97 -2.24
C HIS A 80 -3.05 11.87 -1.21
N LEU A 81 -2.07 12.05 -0.31
CA LEU A 81 -1.79 11.11 0.76
C LEU A 81 -3.03 10.88 1.65
N ASP A 82 -3.67 11.95 2.10
CA ASP A 82 -4.89 11.89 2.91
C ASP A 82 -6.05 11.19 2.18
N ASN A 83 -6.29 11.55 0.92
CA ASN A 83 -7.34 10.93 0.09
C ASN A 83 -7.10 9.43 -0.12
N ASN A 84 -5.86 9.04 -0.41
CA ASN A 84 -5.50 7.65 -0.65
C ASN A 84 -5.54 6.83 0.66
N PHE A 85 -5.13 7.42 1.78
CA PHE A 85 -5.25 6.78 3.09
C PHE A 85 -6.72 6.50 3.45
N LYS A 86 -7.61 7.48 3.24
CA LYS A 86 -9.07 7.32 3.40
C LYS A 86 -9.64 6.26 2.48
N TYR A 87 -9.17 6.20 1.23
CA TYR A 87 -9.57 5.16 0.28
C TYR A 87 -9.26 3.75 0.82
N TRP A 88 -8.03 3.53 1.26
CA TRP A 88 -7.63 2.23 1.80
C TRP A 88 -8.39 1.88 3.08
N LYS A 89 -8.61 2.84 3.99
CA LYS A 89 -9.45 2.66 5.18
C LYS A 89 -10.86 2.24 4.81
N GLY A 90 -11.47 2.89 3.82
CA GLY A 90 -12.82 2.55 3.36
C GLY A 90 -12.93 1.13 2.77
N LEU A 91 -11.86 0.60 2.16
CA LEU A 91 -11.83 -0.80 1.72
C LEU A 91 -11.64 -1.76 2.90
N ASP A 92 -10.75 -1.44 3.84
CA ASP A 92 -10.51 -2.27 5.04
C ASP A 92 -11.74 -2.34 5.96
N ASP A 93 -12.46 -1.23 6.14
CA ASP A 93 -13.72 -1.17 6.90
C ASP A 93 -14.80 -2.08 6.29
N LYS A 94 -14.80 -2.20 4.95
CA LYS A 94 -15.66 -3.14 4.21
C LYS A 94 -15.11 -4.57 4.19
N LYS A 95 -13.99 -4.83 4.87
CA LYS A 95 -13.26 -6.11 4.92
C LYS A 95 -12.82 -6.61 3.54
N LEU A 96 -12.60 -5.69 2.61
CA LEU A 96 -12.10 -6.01 1.28
C LEU A 96 -10.58 -6.18 1.35
N ARG A 97 -10.07 -7.16 0.61
CA ARG A 97 -8.64 -7.50 0.55
C ARG A 97 -7.99 -7.08 -0.77
N THR A 98 -8.81 -6.68 -1.73
CA THR A 98 -8.44 -6.33 -3.10
C THR A 98 -8.13 -4.84 -3.25
N LEU A 99 -7.52 -4.48 -4.38
CA LEU A 99 -7.16 -3.11 -4.74
C LEU A 99 -8.36 -2.17 -4.93
N ARG A 100 -9.53 -2.73 -5.27
CA ARG A 100 -10.77 -1.98 -5.57
C ARG A 100 -11.98 -2.68 -4.98
N ALA A 101 -13.04 -1.91 -4.76
CA ALA A 101 -14.37 -2.45 -4.52
C ALA A 101 -14.91 -3.18 -5.76
N PRO A 102 -15.74 -4.22 -5.59
CA PRO A 102 -16.42 -4.85 -6.72
C PRO A 102 -17.31 -3.83 -7.46
N PRO A 103 -17.48 -3.98 -8.79
CA PRO A 103 -18.48 -3.21 -9.52
C PRO A 103 -19.88 -3.48 -8.97
N GLU A 104 -20.74 -2.46 -8.96
CA GLU A 104 -22.16 -2.57 -8.63
C GLU A 104 -22.94 -3.38 -9.68
#